data_AF-A0AAE1T928-F1
#
_entry.id   AF-A0AAE1T928-F1
#
_cell.length_a   1.000
_cell.length_b   1.000
_cell.length_c   1.000
_cell.angle_alpha   90.00
_cell.angle_beta   90.00
_cell.angle_gamma   90.00
#
_symmetry.space_group_name_H-M   'P 1'
#
loop_
_entity.id
_entity.type
_entity.pdbx_description
1 polymer ?
#
loop_
_entity_poly.entity_id
_entity_poly.type
_entity_poly.pdbx_seq_one_letter_code
_entity_poly.pdbx_strand_id
1 'polypeptide(L)'
;MKMMNQDFVKLVCFDRSNYPRWKDNMMFLLTFLKVTYILDPNQPAATTKENESNDAKVARLKREQDELLCRGHILNTLSDRLFDLYASLK
;
A
#
# COMPACT_ATOMS: atom_id res chain seq x y z
N MET A 1 10.73 11.40 -17.99
CA MET A 1 10.95 10.29 -17.04
C MET A 1 9.95 9.16 -17.36
N LYS A 2 10.23 8.38 -18.41
CA LYS A 2 9.43 7.22 -18.84
C LYS A 2 10.35 6.01 -18.68
N MET A 3 10.26 5.28 -17.57
CA MET A 3 10.90 3.97 -17.36
C MET A 3 10.65 3.46 -15.92
N MET A 4 9.41 3.43 -15.44
CA MET A 4 9.13 2.83 -14.11
C MET A 4 7.85 1.98 -14.05
N ASN A 5 7.05 1.91 -15.11
CA ASN A 5 5.73 1.28 -15.03
C ASN A 5 5.67 -0.15 -15.63
N GLN A 6 6.56 -0.52 -16.55
CA GLN A 6 6.57 -1.87 -17.15
C GLN A 6 7.58 -2.83 -16.49
N ASP A 7 8.70 -2.32 -15.97
CA ASP A 7 9.74 -3.18 -15.37
C ASP A 7 9.49 -3.51 -13.89
N PHE A 8 8.76 -2.65 -13.17
CA PHE A 8 8.30 -2.96 -11.81
C PHE A 8 7.23 -4.08 -11.80
N VAL A 9 6.52 -4.31 -12.91
CA VAL A 9 5.49 -5.37 -13.00
C VAL A 9 6.12 -6.78 -13.00
N LYS A 10 7.46 -6.88 -13.15
CA LYS A 10 8.23 -8.11 -12.88
C LYS A 10 8.72 -8.23 -11.43
N LEU A 11 8.33 -7.32 -10.51
CA LEU A 11 8.54 -7.53 -9.07
C LEU A 11 7.71 -8.73 -8.63
N VAL A 12 8.40 -9.87 -8.56
CA VAL A 12 8.10 -11.07 -7.77
C VAL A 12 6.61 -11.22 -7.46
N CYS A 13 5.85 -11.79 -8.39
CA CYS A 13 4.47 -12.19 -8.12
C CYS A 13 4.45 -13.07 -6.86
N PHE A 14 3.69 -12.67 -5.84
CA PHE A 14 3.57 -13.44 -4.62
C PHE A 14 2.69 -14.66 -4.85
N ASP A 15 3.27 -15.84 -4.65
CA ASP A 15 2.61 -17.14 -4.83
C ASP A 15 2.61 -17.98 -3.53
N ARG A 16 2.92 -17.34 -2.39
CA ARG A 16 3.16 -17.92 -1.05
C ARG A 16 4.54 -18.53 -0.85
N SER A 17 5.20 -19.05 -1.89
CA SER A 17 6.49 -19.75 -1.75
C SER A 17 7.68 -18.78 -1.56
N ASN A 18 7.50 -17.53 -1.99
CA ASN A 18 8.54 -16.51 -2.08
C ASN A 18 8.39 -15.37 -1.05
N TYR A 19 7.72 -15.62 0.09
CA TYR A 19 7.39 -14.57 1.06
C TYR A 19 8.56 -13.70 1.51
N PRO A 20 9.74 -14.22 1.93
CA PRO A 20 10.83 -13.36 2.40
C PRO A 20 11.29 -12.37 1.31
N ARG A 21 11.47 -12.87 0.08
CA ARG A 21 11.89 -12.05 -1.07
C ARG A 21 10.81 -11.06 -1.49
N TRP A 22 9.56 -11.48 -1.51
CA TRP A 22 8.44 -10.59 -1.82
C TRP A 22 8.31 -9.47 -0.78
N LYS A 23 8.39 -9.83 0.52
CA LYS A 23 8.32 -8.89 1.64
C LYS A 23 9.40 -7.82 1.53
N ASP A 24 10.66 -8.20 1.32
CA ASP A 24 11.77 -7.23 1.24
C ASP A 24 11.58 -6.26 0.06
N ASN A 25 11.16 -6.77 -1.10
CA ASN A 25 10.84 -5.95 -2.27
C ASN A 25 9.67 -5.00 -2.02
N MET A 26 8.60 -5.48 -1.38
CA MET A 26 7.45 -4.66 -1.00
C MET A 26 7.84 -3.57 0.01
N MET A 27 8.60 -3.92 1.05
CA MET A 27 9.07 -2.94 2.03
C MET A 27 9.95 -1.87 1.38
N PHE A 28 10.83 -2.25 0.44
CA PHE A 28 11.62 -1.29 -0.32
C PHE A 28 10.74 -0.34 -1.15
N LEU A 29 9.77 -0.89 -1.92
CA LEU A 29 8.84 -0.11 -2.73
C LEU A 29 8.03 0.88 -1.87
N LEU A 30 7.43 0.40 -0.78
CA LEU A 30 6.62 1.24 0.11
C LEU A 30 7.48 2.31 0.81
N THR A 31 8.74 2.01 1.12
CA THR A 31 9.67 2.99 1.71
C THR A 31 10.00 4.08 0.71
N PHE A 32 10.28 3.70 -0.54
CA PHE A 32 10.52 4.64 -1.62
C PHE A 32 9.31 5.56 -1.87
N LEU A 33 8.10 5.00 -1.78
CA LEU A 33 6.84 5.74 -1.89
C LEU A 33 6.49 6.53 -0.62
N LYS A 34 7.26 6.40 0.48
CA LYS A 34 7.04 7.03 1.79
C LYS A 34 5.69 6.69 2.44
N VAL A 35 5.15 5.50 2.14
CA VAL A 35 3.86 5.02 2.69
C VAL A 35 4.01 3.87 3.68
N THR A 36 5.23 3.48 4.06
CA THR A 36 5.47 2.39 5.04
C THR A 36 4.79 2.63 6.39
N TYR A 37 4.62 3.88 6.79
CA TYR A 37 3.94 4.23 8.03
C TYR A 37 2.48 3.72 8.07
N ILE A 38 1.84 3.50 6.91
CA ILE A 38 0.49 2.92 6.82
C ILE A 38 0.44 1.49 7.40
N LEU A 39 1.55 0.75 7.36
CA LEU A 39 1.62 -0.61 7.87
C LEU A 39 1.80 -0.68 9.40
N ASP A 40 2.05 0.44 10.08
CA ASP A 40 2.24 0.47 11.52
C ASP A 40 0.86 0.35 12.22
N PRO A 41 0.61 -0.72 13.00
CA PRO A 41 -0.65 -0.92 13.69
C PRO A 41 -0.91 0.13 14.78
N ASN A 42 0.11 0.88 15.22
CA ASN A 42 -0.04 1.95 16.20
C ASN A 42 -0.50 3.27 15.58
N GLN A 43 -0.56 3.36 14.24
CA GLN A 43 -1.03 4.57 13.57
C GLN A 43 -2.55 4.67 13.65
N PRO A 44 -3.09 5.81 14.11
CA PRO A 44 -4.54 6.00 14.16
C PRO A 44 -5.14 5.92 12.76
N ALA A 45 -6.27 5.21 12.64
CA ALA A 45 -7.03 5.13 11.42
C ALA A 45 -7.52 6.53 10.99
N ALA A 46 -7.71 6.73 9.68
CA ALA A 46 -8.28 7.94 9.12
C ALA A 46 -9.77 8.09 9.47
N THR A 47 -10.08 8.42 10.73
CA THR A 47 -11.45 8.65 11.19
C THR A 47 -11.82 10.12 11.11
N THR A 48 -12.98 10.43 10.52
CA THR A 48 -13.54 11.78 10.49
C THR A 48 -13.96 12.22 11.90
N LYS A 49 -13.63 13.46 12.29
CA LYS A 49 -14.11 14.07 13.53
C LYS A 49 -14.92 15.32 13.18
N GLU A 50 -16.06 15.54 13.87
CA GLU A 50 -16.98 16.66 13.58
C GLU A 50 -16.35 18.05 13.74
N ASN A 51 -15.32 18.19 14.60
CA ASN A 51 -14.62 19.45 14.89
C ASN A 51 -13.15 19.45 14.45
N GLU A 52 -12.81 18.75 13.37
CA GLU A 52 -11.44 18.73 12.88
C GLU A 52 -10.99 20.08 12.29
N SER A 53 -9.74 20.45 12.55
CA SER A 53 -9.11 21.58 11.85
C SER A 53 -8.95 21.27 10.36
N ASN A 54 -8.89 22.31 9.52
CA ASN A 54 -8.62 22.15 8.09
C ASN A 54 -7.30 21.40 7.82
N ASP A 55 -6.27 21.63 8.64
CA ASP A 55 -4.99 20.92 8.54
C ASP A 55 -5.13 19.43 8.86
N ALA A 56 -5.96 19.08 9.84
CA ALA A 56 -6.27 17.70 10.19
C ALA A 56 -7.05 17.00 9.06
N LYS A 57 -7.96 17.72 8.40
CA LYS A 57 -8.70 17.22 7.23
C LYS A 57 -7.77 16.94 6.05
N VAL A 58 -6.83 17.84 5.76
CA VAL A 58 -5.82 17.65 4.70
C VAL A 58 -4.92 16.47 5.01
N ALA A 59 -4.44 16.35 6.25
CA ALA A 59 -3.64 15.21 6.69
C ALA A 59 -4.40 13.88 6.56
N ARG A 60 -5.69 13.85 6.90
CA ARG A 60 -6.53 12.66 6.73
C ARG A 60 -6.69 12.27 5.27
N LEU A 61 -7.04 13.20 4.39
CA LEU A 61 -7.18 12.92 2.95
C LEU A 61 -5.88 12.40 2.35
N LYS A 62 -4.74 12.96 2.77
CA LYS A 62 -3.42 12.45 2.38
C LYS A 62 -3.22 11.00 2.87
N ARG A 63 -3.56 10.70 4.12
CA ARG A 63 -3.45 9.34 4.66
C ARG A 63 -4.35 8.35 3.91
N GLU A 64 -5.59 8.74 3.59
CA GLU A 64 -6.52 7.92 2.79
C GLU A 64 -5.94 7.61 1.38
N GLN A 65 -5.31 8.62 0.76
CA GLN A 65 -4.62 8.45 -0.52
C GLN A 65 -3.41 7.51 -0.41
N ASP A 66 -2.59 7.68 0.62
CA ASP A 66 -1.41 6.84 0.89
C ASP A 66 -1.82 5.39 1.21
N GLU A 67 -2.95 5.20 1.91
CA GLU A 67 -3.53 3.88 2.19
C GLU A 67 -4.00 3.18 0.92
N LEU A 68 -4.71 3.91 0.04
CA LEU A 68 -5.10 3.40 -1.27
C LEU A 68 -3.90 3.00 -2.12
N LEU A 69 -2.85 3.83 -2.14
CA LEU A 69 -1.60 3.53 -2.85
C LEU A 69 -0.91 2.29 -2.27
N CYS A 70 -0.76 2.22 -0.95
CA CYS A 70 -0.16 1.08 -0.26
C CYS A 70 -0.90 -0.23 -0.58
N ARG A 71 -2.23 -0.23 -0.41
CA ARG A 71 -3.08 -1.40 -0.72
C ARG A 71 -2.99 -1.78 -2.20
N GLY A 72 -3.05 -0.79 -3.10
CA GLY A 72 -2.97 -1.03 -4.55
C GLY A 72 -1.66 -1.69 -4.96
N HIS A 73 -0.53 -1.23 -4.43
CA HIS A 73 0.77 -1.84 -4.72
C HIS A 73 0.90 -3.26 -4.18
N ILE A 74 0.44 -3.50 -2.95
CA ILE A 74 0.43 -4.85 -2.37
C ILE A 74 -0.40 -5.79 -3.25
N LEU A 75 -1.64 -5.41 -3.55
CA LEU A 75 -2.55 -6.24 -4.36
C LEU A 75 -2.00 -6.51 -5.75
N ASN A 76 -1.46 -5.50 -6.43
CA ASN A 76 -0.92 -5.65 -7.80
C ASN A 76 0.29 -6.60 -7.89
N THR A 77 0.90 -6.96 -6.77
CA THR A 77 2.02 -7.92 -6.74
C THR A 77 1.58 -9.33 -6.36
N LEU A 78 0.30 -9.54 -6.06
CA LEU A 78 -0.27 -10.85 -5.77
C LEU A 78 -0.52 -11.63 -7.06
N SER A 79 -0.49 -12.96 -6.98
CA SER A 79 -1.07 -13.81 -8.04
C SER A 79 -2.58 -13.62 -8.11
N ASP A 80 -3.18 -13.83 -9.28
CA ASP A 80 -4.63 -13.61 -9.51
C ASP A 80 -5.51 -14.24 -8.42
N ARG A 81 -5.23 -15.50 -8.05
CA ARG A 81 -5.96 -16.21 -6.99
C ARG A 81 -5.88 -15.49 -5.63
N LEU A 82 -4.74 -14.93 -5.29
CA LEU A 82 -4.55 -14.18 -4.04
C LEU A 82 -5.15 -12.78 -4.16
N PHE A 83 -5.02 -12.13 -5.32
CA PHE A 83 -5.68 -10.86 -5.60
C PHE A 83 -7.18 -10.98 -5.35
N ASP A 84 -7.87 -11.95 -5.97
CA ASP A 84 -9.31 -12.13 -5.81
C ASP A 84 -9.71 -12.35 -4.35
N LEU A 85 -8.91 -13.12 -3.60
CA LEU A 85 -9.16 -13.41 -2.19
C LEU A 85 -9.03 -12.16 -1.29
N TYR A 86 -8.03 -11.32 -1.54
CA TYR A 86 -7.73 -10.15 -0.69
C TYR A 86 -8.38 -8.86 -1.18
N ALA A 87 -8.73 -8.76 -2.47
CA ALA A 87 -9.38 -7.57 -3.04
C ALA A 87 -10.77 -7.34 -2.46
N SER A 88 -11.49 -8.42 -2.08
CA SER A 88 -12.80 -8.34 -1.44
C SER A 88 -12.76 -8.00 0.06
N LEU A 89 -11.59 -8.10 0.70
CA LEU A 89 -11.41 -7.73 2.10
C LEU A 89 -11.22 -6.21 2.20
N LYS A 90 -12.10 -5.57 2.95
CA LYS A 90 -12.09 -4.12 3.19
C LYS A 90 -11.70 -3.85 4.63
#